data_AF-A0A7K4G3Q2-F1
#
_entry.id   AF-A0A7K4G3Q2-F1
#
_cell.length_a   1.000
_cell.length_b   1.000
_cell.length_c   1.000
_cell.angle_alpha   90.00
_cell.angle_beta   90.00
_cell.angle_gamma   90.00
#
_symmetry.space_group_name_H-M   'P 1'
#
loop_
_entity.id
_entity.type
_entity.pdbx_description
1 polymer ?
#
loop_
_entity_poly.entity_id
_entity_poly.type
_entity_poly.pdbx_seq_one_letter_code
_entity_poly.pdbx_strand_id
1 'polypeptide(L)'
;MVFVKDFVWKKGMTVSELVDSYASIGYQSVELRKASQVIIKMKKDSAKIFLTFTSNMVTSGLRGFFAQTISLGMADVIVTTVGGLEEDIMKAKGESFSVGNFEKDDVELHEKGINRVGNILIKNESYSNFENCIKPILSQL
;
A
#
# COMPACT_ATOMS: atom_id res chain seq x y z
N MET A 1 0.41 -28.77 -20.27
CA MET A 1 -0.55 -28.92 -19.15
C MET A 1 0.25 -28.94 -17.86
N VAL A 2 -0.02 -28.04 -16.91
CA VAL A 2 0.64 -28.04 -15.59
C VAL A 2 -0.26 -28.79 -14.64
N PHE A 3 0.26 -29.82 -13.97
CA PHE A 3 -0.47 -30.57 -12.95
C PHE A 3 -0.23 -29.95 -11.57
N VAL A 4 -1.23 -30.07 -10.70
CA VAL A 4 -1.11 -29.63 -9.30
C VAL A 4 -0.02 -30.43 -8.61
N LYS A 5 0.82 -29.74 -7.83
CA LYS A 5 1.89 -30.34 -7.02
C LYS A 5 1.85 -29.78 -5.61
N ASP A 6 2.06 -30.66 -4.64
CA ASP A 6 2.16 -30.28 -3.24
C ASP A 6 3.35 -29.35 -3.01
N PHE A 7 3.12 -28.31 -2.21
CA PHE A 7 4.19 -27.43 -1.77
C PHE A 7 4.94 -28.08 -0.61
N VAL A 8 6.25 -28.30 -0.80
CA VAL A 8 7.15 -28.80 0.24
C VAL A 8 8.16 -27.71 0.59
N TRP A 9 7.96 -27.06 1.74
CA TRP A 9 8.90 -26.06 2.25
C TRP A 9 10.25 -26.69 2.60
N LYS A 10 11.33 -25.92 2.42
CA LYS A 10 12.69 -26.30 2.79
C LYS A 10 13.36 -25.17 3.57
N LYS A 11 14.14 -25.54 4.59
CA LYS A 11 14.94 -24.59 5.35
C LYS A 11 15.90 -23.85 4.42
N GLY A 12 15.90 -22.52 4.48
CA GLY A 12 16.73 -21.66 3.63
C GLY A 12 16.11 -21.27 2.28
N MET A 13 14.87 -21.69 1.99
CA MET A 13 14.15 -21.28 0.78
C MET A 13 14.02 -19.74 0.73
N THR A 14 14.47 -19.15 -0.37
CA THR A 14 14.36 -17.72 -0.66
C THR A 14 12.93 -17.33 -1.05
N VAL A 15 12.61 -16.04 -0.98
CA VAL A 15 11.31 -15.53 -1.45
C VAL A 15 11.10 -15.78 -2.94
N SER A 16 12.16 -15.71 -3.76
CA SER A 16 12.06 -16.02 -5.19
C SER A 16 11.68 -17.47 -5.42
N GLU A 17 12.36 -18.41 -4.74
CA GLU A 17 12.06 -19.85 -4.86
C GLU A 17 10.64 -20.17 -4.38
N LEU A 18 10.18 -19.52 -3.31
CA LEU A 18 8.82 -19.64 -2.81
C LEU A 18 7.81 -19.21 -3.90
N VAL A 19 7.94 -18.01 -4.45
CA VAL A 19 7.03 -17.49 -5.47
C VAL A 19 7.12 -18.31 -6.76
N ASP A 20 8.31 -18.78 -7.14
CA ASP A 20 8.49 -19.67 -8.30
C ASP A 20 7.74 -21.00 -8.13
N SER A 21 7.72 -21.56 -6.92
CA SER A 21 6.98 -22.79 -6.60
C SER A 21 5.45 -22.65 -6.75
N TYR A 22 4.92 -21.43 -6.67
CA TYR A 22 3.48 -21.18 -6.73
C TYR A 22 2.85 -21.48 -8.10
N ALA A 23 3.65 -21.65 -9.16
CA ALA A 23 3.18 -21.95 -10.51
C ALA A 23 2.30 -23.20 -10.62
N SER A 24 2.42 -24.16 -9.69
CA SER A 24 1.73 -25.46 -9.73
C SER A 24 0.91 -25.77 -8.49
N ILE A 25 0.70 -24.82 -7.57
CA ILE A 25 -0.09 -25.09 -6.35
C ILE A 25 -1.59 -24.92 -6.62
N GLY A 26 -1.99 -23.80 -7.22
CA GLY A 26 -3.39 -23.50 -7.56
C GLY A 26 -3.94 -22.23 -6.88
N TYR A 27 -5.13 -21.80 -7.30
CA TYR A 27 -5.78 -20.58 -6.82
C TYR A 27 -4.89 -19.32 -6.95
N GLN A 28 -4.90 -18.43 -5.96
CA GLN A 28 -4.19 -17.14 -5.98
C GLN A 28 -2.66 -17.28 -6.04
N SER A 29 -2.10 -18.43 -5.66
CA SER A 29 -0.66 -18.66 -5.74
C SER A 29 -0.15 -18.53 -7.20
N VAL A 30 -0.88 -19.14 -8.15
CA VAL A 30 -0.56 -19.10 -9.58
C VAL A 30 -0.62 -17.67 -10.10
N GLU A 31 -1.59 -16.88 -9.64
CA GLU A 31 -1.72 -15.48 -10.01
C GLU A 31 -0.59 -14.61 -9.44
N LEU A 32 -0.12 -14.88 -8.21
CA LEU A 32 1.05 -14.18 -7.66
C LEU A 32 2.33 -14.49 -8.45
N ARG A 33 2.51 -15.74 -8.87
CA ARG A 33 3.62 -16.13 -9.76
C ARG A 33 3.55 -15.41 -11.10
N LYS A 34 2.36 -15.37 -11.72
CA LYS A 34 2.16 -14.64 -12.98
C LYS A 34 2.43 -13.15 -12.80
N ALA A 35 1.96 -12.54 -11.72
CA ALA A 35 2.21 -11.14 -11.40
C ALA A 35 3.71 -10.83 -11.32
N SER A 36 4.52 -11.70 -10.69
CA SER A 36 5.97 -11.50 -10.65
C SER A 36 6.62 -11.57 -12.04
N GLN A 37 6.15 -12.46 -12.92
CA GLN A 37 6.61 -12.52 -14.32
C GLN A 37 6.21 -11.27 -15.11
N VAL A 38 5.00 -10.76 -14.90
CA VAL A 38 4.51 -9.55 -15.57
C VAL A 38 5.35 -8.34 -15.19
N ILE A 39 5.69 -8.15 -13.91
CA ILE A 39 6.54 -7.04 -13.47
C ILE A 39 7.93 -7.12 -14.14
N ILE A 40 8.54 -8.32 -14.18
CA ILE A 40 9.83 -8.53 -14.86
C ILE A 40 9.71 -8.23 -16.35
N LYS A 41 8.63 -8.68 -17.00
CA LYS A 41 8.37 -8.42 -18.42
C LYS A 41 8.25 -6.91 -18.70
N MET A 42 7.46 -6.19 -17.91
CA MET A 42 7.31 -4.74 -18.05
C MET A 42 8.66 -4.00 -18.00
N LYS A 43 9.57 -4.45 -17.13
CA LYS A 43 10.93 -3.87 -17.05
C LYS A 43 11.83 -4.27 -18.22
N LYS A 44 11.80 -5.53 -18.64
CA LYS A 44 12.57 -6.00 -19.81
C LYS A 44 12.14 -5.32 -21.10
N ASP A 45 10.85 -5.08 -21.26
CA ASP A 45 10.26 -4.46 -22.45
C ASP A 45 10.35 -2.92 -22.40
N SER A 46 11.01 -2.34 -21.39
CA SER A 46 11.09 -0.88 -21.16
C SER A 46 9.72 -0.20 -21.22
N ALA A 47 8.69 -0.87 -20.69
CA ALA A 47 7.32 -0.38 -20.72
C ALA A 47 7.15 0.88 -19.84
N LYS A 48 6.24 1.77 -20.25
CA LYS A 48 5.77 2.88 -19.41
C LYS A 48 4.92 2.32 -18.26
N ILE A 49 5.35 2.49 -17.02
CA ILE A 49 4.70 1.88 -15.86
C ILE A 49 3.78 2.88 -15.16
N PHE A 50 2.48 2.57 -15.16
CA PHE A 50 1.47 3.26 -14.38
C PHE A 50 1.31 2.54 -13.05
N LEU A 51 1.69 3.19 -11.95
CA LEU A 51 1.46 2.68 -10.60
C LEU A 51 0.17 3.30 -10.06
N THR A 52 -0.81 2.43 -9.77
CA THR A 52 -2.13 2.86 -9.29
C THR A 52 -2.46 2.22 -7.96
N PHE A 53 -2.99 2.99 -7.02
CA PHE A 53 -3.40 2.49 -5.70
C PHE A 53 -4.49 3.36 -5.09
N THR A 54 -5.32 2.76 -4.23
CA THR A 54 -6.38 3.44 -3.47
C THR A 54 -5.83 4.07 -2.18
N SER A 55 -6.58 5.02 -1.61
CA SER A 55 -6.18 5.75 -0.39
C SER A 55 -5.81 4.85 0.78
N ASN A 56 -6.61 3.80 1.04
CA ASN A 56 -6.38 2.87 2.15
C ASN A 56 -4.98 2.21 2.14
N MET A 57 -4.37 2.05 0.96
CA MET A 57 -3.01 1.52 0.85
C MET A 57 -1.98 2.54 1.35
N VAL A 58 -2.20 3.83 1.15
CA VAL A 58 -1.39 4.91 1.74
C VAL A 58 -1.67 5.06 3.23
N THR A 59 -2.89 4.82 3.69
CA THR A 59 -3.21 4.76 5.13
C THR A 59 -2.40 3.68 5.84
N SER A 60 -2.12 2.58 5.14
CA SER A 60 -1.30 1.48 5.64
C SER A 60 0.22 1.76 5.63
N GLY A 61 1.00 0.74 5.99
CA GLY A 61 2.46 0.75 5.85
C GLY A 61 2.96 0.66 4.40
N LEU A 62 2.10 0.33 3.43
CA LEU A 62 2.50 0.25 2.02
C LEU A 62 2.95 1.61 1.45
N ARG A 63 2.55 2.73 2.07
CA ARG A 63 3.03 4.08 1.76
C ARG A 63 4.55 4.15 1.59
N GLY A 64 5.31 3.56 2.52
CA GLY A 64 6.77 3.55 2.46
C GLY A 64 7.33 2.74 1.29
N PHE A 65 6.69 1.60 0.99
CA PHE A 65 7.06 0.77 -0.15
C PHE A 65 6.76 1.45 -1.49
N PHE A 66 5.64 2.16 -1.60
CA PHE A 66 5.33 2.95 -2.79
C PHE A 66 6.32 4.10 -2.96
N ALA A 67 6.64 4.84 -1.90
CA ALA A 67 7.65 5.90 -1.95
C ALA A 67 9.03 5.37 -2.40
N GLN A 68 9.44 4.20 -1.91
CA GLN A 68 10.68 3.54 -2.35
C GLN A 68 10.61 3.10 -3.82
N THR A 69 9.49 2.53 -4.25
CA THR A 69 9.29 2.10 -5.65
C THR A 69 9.39 3.30 -6.60
N ILE A 70 8.79 4.43 -6.22
CA ILE A 70 8.85 5.68 -6.97
C ILE A 70 10.27 6.26 -6.97
N SER A 71 10.95 6.31 -5.82
CA SER A 71 12.31 6.87 -5.74
C SER A 71 13.37 6.06 -6.50
N LEU A 72 13.15 4.75 -6.65
CA LEU A 72 13.95 3.86 -7.48
C LEU A 72 13.63 3.96 -8.99
N GLY A 73 12.74 4.87 -9.41
CA GLY A 73 12.35 5.03 -10.81
C GLY A 73 11.58 3.83 -11.37
N MET A 74 10.93 3.04 -10.50
CA MET A 74 10.19 1.86 -10.95
C MET A 74 8.83 2.21 -11.54
N ALA A 75 8.27 3.39 -11.24
CA ALA A 75 7.01 3.88 -11.80
C ALA A 75 7.23 5.17 -12.59
N ASP A 76 6.50 5.31 -13.69
CA ASP A 76 6.55 6.47 -14.57
C ASP A 76 5.40 7.46 -14.32
N VAL A 77 4.24 6.93 -14.00
CA VAL A 77 3.00 7.70 -13.78
C VAL A 77 2.33 7.15 -12.53
N ILE A 78 1.82 8.05 -11.69
CA ILE A 78 1.09 7.70 -10.48
C ILE A 78 -0.36 8.11 -10.67
N VAL A 79 -1.28 7.19 -10.38
CA VAL A 79 -2.72 7.49 -10.33
C VAL A 79 -3.26 7.01 -8.98
N THR A 80 -3.77 7.93 -8.18
CA THR A 80 -4.38 7.62 -6.89
C THR A 80 -5.57 8.54 -6.62
N THR A 81 -6.32 8.23 -5.57
CA THR A 81 -7.42 9.04 -5.06
C THR A 81 -6.93 10.11 -4.11
N VAL A 82 -7.72 11.16 -3.84
CA VAL A 82 -7.36 12.28 -2.96
C VAL A 82 -6.83 11.83 -1.58
N GLY A 83 -7.43 10.78 -1.00
CA GLY A 83 -6.98 10.21 0.28
C GLY A 83 -5.55 9.69 0.27
N GLY A 84 -5.05 9.24 -0.89
CA GLY A 84 -3.67 8.81 -1.04
C GLY A 84 -2.67 9.98 -1.03
N LEU A 85 -3.10 11.20 -1.36
CA LEU A 85 -2.26 12.39 -1.30
C LEU A 85 -2.31 13.03 0.09
N GLU A 86 -3.51 13.21 0.65
CA GLU A 86 -3.67 13.87 1.96
C GLU A 86 -2.94 13.11 3.07
N GLU A 87 -3.10 11.78 3.11
CA GLU A 87 -2.50 10.96 4.16
C GLU A 87 -0.98 10.79 3.99
N ASP A 88 -0.48 10.84 2.74
CA ASP A 88 0.96 10.90 2.49
C ASP A 88 1.56 12.19 3.05
N ILE A 89 0.91 13.34 2.82
CA ILE A 89 1.33 14.64 3.35
C ILE A 89 1.27 14.64 4.88
N MET A 90 0.17 14.16 5.48
CA MET A 90 0.03 14.02 6.93
C MET A 90 1.21 13.25 7.53
N LYS A 91 1.48 12.05 7.01
CA LYS A 91 2.59 11.20 7.49
C LYS A 91 3.96 11.83 7.21
N ALA A 92 4.14 12.54 6.10
CA ALA A 92 5.36 13.28 5.81
C ALA A 92 5.60 14.45 6.79
N LYS A 93 4.52 15.00 7.37
CA LYS A 93 4.56 16.08 8.37
C LYS A 93 4.63 15.58 9.82
N GLY A 94 4.74 14.27 10.02
CA GLY A 94 4.95 13.66 11.33
C GLY A 94 3.69 13.09 11.97
N GLU A 95 2.54 13.18 11.31
CA GLU A 95 1.32 12.53 11.82
C GLU A 95 1.49 11.01 11.87
N SER A 96 1.03 10.42 12.96
CA SER A 96 1.19 8.99 13.23
C SER A 96 -0.17 8.32 13.34
N PHE A 97 -0.38 7.26 12.55
CA PHE A 97 -1.61 6.47 12.55
C PHE A 97 -1.38 5.20 13.36
N SER A 98 -2.33 4.81 14.20
CA SER A 98 -2.19 3.64 15.06
C SER A 98 -2.96 2.45 14.51
N VAL A 99 -2.46 1.24 14.82
CA VAL A 99 -3.18 0.00 14.51
C VAL A 99 -4.26 -0.23 15.58
N GLY A 100 -5.47 -0.47 15.14
CA GLY A 100 -6.65 -0.81 15.93
C GLY A 100 -7.26 -2.15 15.51
N ASN A 101 -8.58 -2.24 15.60
CA ASN A 101 -9.37 -3.42 15.24
C ASN A 101 -10.58 -2.97 14.39
N PHE A 102 -11.02 -3.83 13.48
CA PHE A 102 -12.25 -3.66 12.70
C PHE A 102 -13.51 -3.59 13.57
N GLU A 103 -13.51 -4.25 14.73
CA GLU A 103 -14.68 -4.37 15.62
C GLU A 103 -14.79 -3.26 16.69
N LYS A 104 -14.04 -2.16 16.55
CA LYS A 104 -14.13 -1.03 17.48
C LYS A 104 -15.50 -0.33 17.35
N ASP A 105 -16.06 0.08 18.48
CA ASP A 105 -17.30 0.86 18.53
C ASP A 105 -17.07 2.28 17.96
N ASP A 106 -17.76 2.60 16.88
CA ASP A 106 -17.63 3.89 16.20
C ASP A 106 -18.20 5.05 17.04
N VAL A 107 -19.16 4.80 17.94
CA VAL A 107 -19.67 5.82 18.87
C VAL A 107 -18.58 6.22 19.85
N GLU A 108 -17.93 5.24 20.48
CA GLU A 108 -16.81 5.46 21.40
C GLU A 108 -15.64 6.17 20.69
N LEU A 109 -15.31 5.75 19.46
CA LEU A 109 -14.25 6.38 18.67
C LEU A 109 -14.58 7.83 18.34
N HIS A 110 -15.83 8.13 17.96
CA HIS A 110 -16.28 9.48 17.67
C HIS A 110 -16.18 10.39 18.90
N GLU A 111 -16.64 9.92 20.07
CA GLU A 111 -16.53 10.65 21.34
C GLU A 111 -15.06 10.97 21.70
N LYS A 112 -14.13 10.10 21.29
CA LYS A 112 -12.69 10.28 21.48
C LYS A 112 -12.01 11.10 20.37
N GLY A 113 -12.76 11.53 19.36
CA GLY A 113 -12.21 12.25 18.19
C GLY A 113 -11.24 11.39 17.38
N ILE A 114 -11.57 10.11 17.17
CA ILE A 114 -10.76 9.15 16.42
C ILE A 114 -11.54 8.70 15.18
N ASN A 115 -10.94 8.83 14.01
CA ASN A 115 -11.43 8.31 12.73
C ASN A 115 -10.86 6.92 12.49
N ARG A 116 -11.66 6.03 11.89
CA ARG A 116 -11.26 4.64 11.62
C ARG A 116 -11.26 4.36 10.12
N VAL A 117 -10.16 3.76 9.65
CA VAL A 117 -10.00 3.23 8.30
C VAL A 117 -9.67 1.74 8.42
N GLY A 118 -10.70 0.89 8.37
CA GLY A 118 -10.54 -0.55 8.65
C GLY A 118 -10.06 -0.80 10.08
N ASN A 119 -8.81 -1.26 10.23
CA ASN A 119 -8.12 -1.43 11.52
C ASN A 119 -7.02 -0.39 11.74
N ILE A 120 -7.09 0.78 11.11
CA ILE A 120 -6.17 1.90 11.32
C ILE A 120 -6.95 3.07 11.92
N LEU A 121 -6.38 3.73 12.92
CA LEU A 121 -6.99 4.82 13.68
C LEU A 121 -6.21 6.11 13.49
N ILE A 122 -6.93 7.20 13.25
CA ILE A 122 -6.40 8.54 12.96
C ILE A 122 -7.09 9.56 13.86
N LYS A 123 -6.34 10.27 14.70
CA LYS A 123 -6.92 11.32 15.56
C LYS A 123 -7.42 12.50 14.72
N ASN A 124 -8.52 13.13 15.10
CA ASN A 124 -9.02 14.38 14.52
C ASN A 124 -7.93 15.47 14.50
N GLU A 125 -7.11 15.53 15.54
CA GLU A 125 -5.96 16.45 15.63
C GLU A 125 -5.04 16.36 14.41
N SER A 126 -4.82 15.16 13.86
CA SER A 126 -4.00 14.96 12.66
C SER A 126 -4.57 15.71 11.44
N TYR A 127 -5.89 15.79 11.32
CA TYR A 127 -6.56 16.53 10.26
C TYR A 127 -6.50 18.05 10.50
N SER A 128 -6.62 18.50 11.75
CA SER A 128 -6.40 19.91 12.10
C SER A 128 -4.98 20.35 11.78
N ASN A 129 -3.98 19.50 12.05
CA ASN A 129 -2.59 19.75 11.70
C ASN A 129 -2.36 19.77 10.18
N PHE A 130 -3.01 18.86 9.45
CA PHE A 130 -3.03 18.89 7.99
C PHE A 130 -3.62 20.19 7.43
N GLU A 131 -4.75 20.64 7.98
CA GLU A 131 -5.38 21.90 7.59
C GLU A 131 -4.43 23.09 7.79
N ASN A 132 -3.76 23.16 8.95
CA ASN A 132 -2.74 24.17 9.24
C ASN A 132 -1.56 24.11 8.27
N CYS A 133 -1.18 22.91 7.83
CA CYS A 133 -0.11 22.71 6.85
C CYS A 133 -0.52 23.13 5.42
N ILE A 134 -1.74 22.80 4.99
CA ILE A 134 -2.15 22.95 3.59
C ILE A 134 -2.64 24.37 3.28
N LYS A 135 -3.27 25.06 4.24
CA LYS A 135 -3.80 26.43 4.06
C LYS A 135 -2.77 27.43 3.50
N PRO A 136 -1.54 27.53 4.04
CA PRO A 136 -0.54 28.43 3.48
C PRO A 136 -0.14 28.08 2.03
N ILE A 137 -0.07 26.79 1.70
CA ILE A 137 0.24 26.32 0.34
C ILE A 137 -0.87 26.73 -0.63
N LEU A 138 -2.13 26.50 -0.24
CA LEU A 138 -3.29 26.87 -1.06
C LEU A 138 -3.40 28.38 -1.27
N SER A 139 -2.97 29.20 -0.31
CA SER A 139 -3.00 30.67 -0.45
C SER A 139 -2.00 31.23 -1.47
N GLN A 140 -1.05 30.41 -1.93
CA GLN A 140 -0.01 30.78 -2.90
C GLN A 140 -0.31 30.31 -4.32
N LEU A 141 -1.39 29.54 -4.53
CA LEU A 141 -1.86 29.06 -5.83
C LEU A 141 -2.85 30.06 -6.44
#